data_AF-A0A9W3JQ65-F1
#
_entry.id   AF-A0A9W3JQ65-F1
#
_cell.length_a   1.000
_cell.length_b   1.000
_cell.length_c   1.000
_cell.angle_alpha   90.00
_cell.angle_beta   90.00
_cell.angle_gamma   90.00
#
_symmetry.space_group_name_H-M   'P 1'
#
loop_
_entity.id
_entity.type
_entity.pdbx_description
1 polymer ?
#
loop_
_entity_poly.entity_id
_entity_poly.type
_entity_poly.pdbx_seq_one_letter_code
_entity_poly.pdbx_strand_id
1 'polypeptide(L)'
;MNKSEFLEQLSSSLRNMPNLEKEDIISEYETHFISGKQDGISEEEISKKLGNPKTIAKELNISYVISKADKKRSLKNIMTALFSVMSLSVLNFIFIIIAFFVLLFLLPLLLALIIATPLLIISPILLIGLGFFKGFHQISYSDVYNVFIAFCIGLLISVISYQLIKHIYSLLVKYLKWNLAILQRY
;
A
#
# COMPACT_ATOMS: atom_id res chain seq x y z
N MET A 1 -13.21 -13.16 -58.98
CA MET A 1 -11.99 -13.86 -58.55
C MET A 1 -12.41 -15.27 -58.21
N ASN A 2 -11.60 -16.26 -58.57
CA ASN A 2 -11.86 -17.66 -58.19
C ASN A 2 -11.45 -17.89 -56.72
N LYS A 3 -11.74 -19.07 -56.19
CA LYS A 3 -11.40 -19.44 -54.80
C LYS A 3 -9.91 -19.25 -54.50
N SER A 4 -9.03 -19.72 -55.37
CA SER A 4 -7.58 -19.69 -55.16
C SER A 4 -7.05 -18.27 -55.05
N GLU A 5 -7.47 -17.40 -55.97
CA GLU A 5 -7.11 -15.97 -55.98
C GLU A 5 -7.58 -15.26 -54.70
N PHE A 6 -8.81 -15.54 -54.25
CA PHE A 6 -9.36 -14.94 -53.03
C PHE A 6 -8.53 -15.32 -51.80
N LEU A 7 -8.27 -16.62 -51.62
CA LEU A 7 -7.57 -17.14 -50.43
C LEU A 7 -6.09 -16.71 -50.41
N GLU A 8 -5.42 -16.69 -51.56
CA GLU A 8 -4.04 -16.20 -51.67
C GLU A 8 -3.95 -14.70 -51.31
N GLN A 9 -4.88 -13.90 -51.82
CA GLN A 9 -4.92 -12.47 -51.54
C GLN A 9 -5.28 -12.17 -50.07
N LEU A 10 -6.15 -12.98 -49.45
CA LEU A 10 -6.48 -12.89 -48.03
C LEU A 10 -5.25 -13.25 -47.17
N SER A 11 -4.63 -14.40 -47.43
CA SER A 11 -3.46 -14.90 -46.70
C SER A 11 -2.28 -13.92 -46.74
N SER A 12 -1.95 -13.43 -47.94
CA SER A 12 -0.86 -12.45 -48.14
C SER A 12 -1.11 -11.09 -47.49
N SER A 13 -2.37 -10.77 -47.18
CA SER A 13 -2.79 -9.53 -46.51
C SER A 13 -2.85 -9.66 -44.98
N LEU A 14 -2.84 -10.87 -44.41
CA LEU A 14 -2.86 -11.13 -42.96
C LEU A 14 -1.48 -11.06 -42.30
N ARG A 15 -0.55 -10.24 -42.81
CA ARG A 15 0.90 -10.30 -42.47
C ARG A 15 1.23 -10.22 -40.97
N ASN A 16 0.42 -9.52 -40.17
CA ASN A 16 0.68 -9.26 -38.76
C ASN A 16 0.18 -10.35 -37.81
N MET A 17 -0.34 -11.46 -38.34
CA MET A 17 -0.88 -12.58 -37.59
C MET A 17 0.09 -13.78 -37.59
N PRO A 18 0.18 -14.56 -36.49
CA PRO A 18 0.91 -15.83 -36.47
C PRO A 18 0.37 -16.81 -37.51
N ASN A 19 1.23 -17.70 -38.02
CA ASN A 19 0.85 -18.63 -39.08
C ASN A 19 -0.32 -19.54 -38.70
N LEU A 20 -0.38 -20.00 -37.45
CA LEU A 20 -1.50 -20.81 -36.95
C LEU A 20 -2.85 -20.10 -37.10
N GLU A 21 -2.93 -18.84 -36.66
CA GLU A 21 -4.18 -18.08 -36.77
C GLU A 21 -4.55 -17.75 -38.23
N LYS A 22 -3.54 -17.56 -39.10
CA LYS A 22 -3.79 -17.40 -40.54
C LYS A 22 -4.41 -18.67 -41.13
N GLU A 23 -3.85 -19.84 -40.79
CA GLU A 23 -4.33 -21.12 -41.31
C GLU A 23 -5.79 -21.37 -40.92
N ASP A 24 -6.15 -21.08 -39.66
CA ASP A 24 -7.53 -21.19 -39.17
C ASP A 24 -8.49 -20.28 -39.96
N ILE A 25 -8.13 -19.01 -40.16
CA ILE A 25 -8.94 -18.05 -40.93
C ILE A 25 -9.08 -18.51 -42.38
N ILE A 26 -7.99 -18.94 -43.01
CA ILE A 26 -8.04 -19.41 -44.40
C ILE A 26 -8.92 -20.65 -44.53
N SER A 27 -8.87 -21.57 -43.57
CA SER A 27 -9.71 -22.77 -43.54
C SER A 27 -11.21 -22.44 -43.41
N GLU A 28 -11.56 -21.43 -42.61
CA GLU A 28 -12.93 -20.95 -42.47
C GLU A 28 -13.48 -20.39 -43.80
N TYR A 29 -12.71 -19.53 -44.47
CA TYR A 29 -13.11 -18.99 -45.77
C TYR A 29 -13.13 -20.06 -46.86
N GLU A 30 -12.22 -21.03 -46.83
CA GLU A 30 -12.25 -22.19 -47.71
C GLU A 30 -13.55 -22.99 -47.55
N THR A 31 -14.03 -23.16 -46.32
CA THR A 31 -15.30 -23.84 -46.02
C THR A 31 -16.48 -23.09 -46.65
N HIS A 32 -16.50 -21.75 -46.60
CA HIS A 32 -17.53 -20.95 -47.27
C HIS A 32 -17.59 -21.18 -48.78
N PHE A 33 -16.43 -21.29 -49.45
CA PHE A 33 -16.40 -21.61 -50.88
C PHE A 33 -16.90 -23.04 -51.17
N ILE A 34 -16.58 -24.01 -50.30
CA ILE A 34 -17.06 -25.40 -50.45
C ILE A 34 -18.58 -25.45 -50.31
N SER A 35 -19.15 -24.82 -49.29
CA SER A 35 -20.60 -24.80 -49.06
C SER A 35 -21.34 -24.07 -50.19
N GLY A 36 -20.86 -22.90 -50.62
CA GLY A 36 -21.50 -22.17 -51.72
C GLY A 36 -21.48 -22.95 -53.05
N LYS A 37 -20.42 -23.73 -53.29
CA LYS A 37 -20.33 -24.62 -54.45
C LYS A 37 -21.32 -25.79 -54.37
N GLN A 38 -21.56 -26.33 -53.18
CA GLN A 38 -22.58 -27.37 -52.95
C GLN A 38 -23.99 -26.83 -53.22
N ASP A 39 -24.22 -25.56 -52.92
CA ASP A 39 -25.48 -24.85 -53.20
C ASP A 39 -25.63 -24.42 -54.68
N GLY A 40 -24.68 -24.80 -55.55
CA GLY A 40 -24.70 -24.49 -56.98
C GLY A 40 -24.31 -23.06 -57.33
N ILE A 41 -23.72 -22.30 -56.40
CA ILE A 41 -23.27 -20.93 -56.60
C ILE A 41 -21.85 -20.95 -57.21
N SER A 42 -21.58 -20.09 -58.20
CA SER A 42 -20.24 -19.97 -58.80
C SER A 42 -19.24 -19.32 -57.84
N GLU A 43 -17.95 -19.64 -58.00
CA GLU A 43 -16.89 -19.08 -57.15
C GLU A 43 -16.79 -17.55 -57.28
N GLU A 44 -17.10 -17.01 -58.46
CA GLU A 44 -17.13 -15.57 -58.72
C GLU A 44 -18.26 -14.88 -57.96
N GLU A 45 -19.42 -15.53 -57.83
CA GLU A 45 -20.54 -15.01 -57.03
C GLU A 45 -20.26 -15.11 -55.53
N ILE A 46 -19.66 -16.22 -55.08
CA ILE A 46 -19.25 -16.39 -53.68
C ILE A 46 -18.24 -15.30 -53.30
N SER A 47 -17.20 -15.08 -54.11
CA SER A 47 -16.22 -14.03 -53.85
C SER A 47 -16.83 -12.62 -53.85
N LYS A 48 -17.80 -12.34 -54.73
CA LYS A 48 -18.55 -11.07 -54.70
C LYS A 48 -19.36 -10.90 -53.41
N LYS A 49 -19.99 -11.98 -52.91
CA LYS A 49 -20.76 -11.96 -51.64
C LYS A 49 -19.84 -11.77 -50.44
N LEU A 50 -18.68 -12.41 -50.42
CA LEU A 50 -17.69 -12.29 -49.35
C LEU A 50 -17.01 -10.91 -49.35
N GLY A 51 -16.83 -10.30 -50.53
CA GLY A 51 -16.29 -8.95 -50.66
C GLY A 51 -14.79 -8.92 -50.99
N ASN A 52 -14.10 -7.86 -50.56
CA ASN A 52 -12.69 -7.66 -50.91
C ASN A 52 -11.76 -8.28 -49.85
N PRO A 53 -10.90 -9.26 -50.20
CA PRO A 53 -10.03 -9.93 -49.23
C PRO A 53 -9.03 -9.00 -48.53
N LYS A 54 -8.62 -7.89 -49.15
CA LYS A 54 -7.74 -6.88 -48.49
C LYS A 54 -8.48 -6.12 -47.40
N THR A 55 -9.76 -5.80 -47.60
CA THR A 55 -10.58 -5.11 -46.60
C THR A 55 -10.82 -6.02 -45.41
N ILE A 56 -11.19 -7.27 -45.67
CA ILE A 56 -11.36 -8.32 -44.64
C ILE A 56 -10.08 -8.49 -43.82
N ALA A 57 -8.93 -8.64 -44.49
CA ALA A 57 -7.65 -8.76 -43.80
C ALA A 57 -7.32 -7.54 -42.92
N LYS A 58 -7.67 -6.33 -43.36
CA LYS A 58 -7.46 -5.11 -42.59
C LYS A 58 -8.28 -5.13 -41.29
N GLU A 59 -9.55 -5.50 -41.38
CA GLU A 59 -10.44 -5.62 -40.21
C GLU A 59 -9.96 -6.70 -39.23
N LEU A 60 -9.61 -7.88 -39.75
CA LEU A 60 -9.08 -8.99 -38.93
C LEU A 60 -7.77 -8.62 -38.23
N ASN A 61 -6.84 -7.95 -38.90
CA ASN A 61 -5.61 -7.46 -38.29
C ASN A 61 -5.88 -6.43 -37.17
N ILE A 62 -6.85 -5.53 -37.37
CA ILE A 62 -7.23 -4.53 -36.36
C ILE A 62 -7.82 -5.24 -35.14
N SER A 63 -8.78 -6.16 -35.34
CA SER A 63 -9.41 -6.94 -34.27
C SER A 63 -8.39 -7.80 -33.50
N TYR A 64 -7.40 -8.38 -34.19
CA TYR A 64 -6.30 -9.11 -33.57
C TYR A 64 -5.41 -8.22 -32.69
N VAL A 65 -5.02 -7.06 -33.20
CA VAL A 65 -4.19 -6.11 -32.45
C VAL A 65 -4.95 -5.58 -31.22
N ILE A 66 -6.24 -5.26 -31.35
CA ILE A 66 -7.09 -4.79 -30.25
C ILE A 66 -7.26 -5.88 -29.19
N SER A 67 -7.63 -7.10 -29.56
CA SER A 67 -7.81 -8.22 -28.61
C SER A 67 -6.52 -8.56 -27.86
N LYS A 68 -5.36 -8.46 -28.53
CA LYS A 68 -4.03 -8.63 -27.91
C LYS A 68 -3.65 -7.45 -27.01
N ALA A 69 -4.06 -6.23 -27.37
CA ALA A 69 -3.86 -5.03 -26.56
C ALA A 69 -4.75 -5.04 -25.30
N ASP A 70 -5.99 -5.53 -25.39
CA ASP A 70 -6.90 -5.67 -24.24
C ASP A 70 -6.45 -6.79 -23.29
N LYS A 71 -5.92 -7.92 -23.79
CA LYS A 71 -5.24 -8.89 -22.93
C LYS A 71 -3.99 -8.32 -22.22
N LYS A 72 -3.40 -7.26 -22.78
CA LYS A 72 -2.30 -6.48 -22.17
C LYS A 72 -2.77 -5.32 -21.29
N ARG A 73 -4.06 -5.03 -21.18
CA ARG A 73 -4.63 -4.19 -20.11
C ARG A 73 -4.87 -5.04 -18.87
N SER A 74 -4.09 -5.07 -17.81
CA SER A 74 -2.67 -4.83 -17.58
C SER A 74 -2.43 -5.53 -16.25
N LEU A 75 -2.13 -6.84 -16.29
CA LEU A 75 -1.79 -7.59 -15.07
C LEU A 75 -0.67 -6.86 -14.30
N LYS A 76 0.24 -6.20 -15.01
CA LYS A 76 1.25 -5.32 -14.41
C LYS A 76 0.62 -4.14 -13.67
N ASN A 77 -0.33 -3.39 -14.22
CA ASN A 77 -0.96 -2.26 -13.53
C ASN A 77 -1.84 -2.73 -12.36
N ILE A 78 -2.51 -3.87 -12.50
CA ILE A 78 -3.29 -4.49 -11.40
C ILE A 78 -2.35 -4.96 -10.29
N MET A 79 -1.24 -5.64 -10.63
CA MET A 79 -0.21 -6.03 -9.67
C MET A 79 0.45 -4.80 -9.03
N THR A 80 0.76 -3.75 -9.79
CA THR A 80 1.30 -2.50 -9.26
C THR A 80 0.30 -1.84 -8.31
N ALA A 81 -0.99 -1.78 -8.66
CA ALA A 81 -2.03 -1.27 -7.77
C ALA A 81 -2.14 -2.12 -6.48
N LEU A 82 -2.12 -3.44 -6.59
CA LEU A 82 -2.12 -4.35 -5.44
C LEU A 82 -0.88 -4.16 -4.55
N PHE A 83 0.31 -4.05 -5.14
CA PHE A 83 1.55 -3.77 -4.41
C PHE A 83 1.52 -2.38 -3.77
N SER A 84 0.93 -1.37 -4.41
CA SER A 84 0.77 -0.03 -3.82
C SER A 84 -0.16 -0.07 -2.61
N VAL A 85 -1.28 -0.79 -2.69
CA VAL A 85 -2.21 -0.98 -1.55
C VAL A 85 -1.54 -1.77 -0.42
N MET A 86 -0.87 -2.88 -0.74
CA MET A 86 -0.13 -3.68 0.24
C MET A 86 1.02 -2.90 0.87
N SER A 87 1.77 -2.12 0.08
CA SER A 87 2.87 -1.28 0.55
C SER A 87 2.36 -0.21 1.51
N LEU A 88 1.22 0.44 1.21
CA LEU A 88 0.59 1.39 2.12
C LEU A 88 0.21 0.72 3.46
N SER A 89 -0.36 -0.49 3.39
CA SER A 89 -0.76 -1.26 4.57
C SER A 89 0.44 -1.74 5.41
N VAL A 90 1.51 -2.21 4.76
CA VAL A 90 2.76 -2.64 5.41
C VAL A 90 3.48 -1.47 6.06
N LEU A 91 3.57 -0.32 5.38
CA LEU A 91 4.16 0.88 5.95
C LEU A 91 3.39 1.34 7.18
N ASN A 92 2.06 1.36 7.12
CA ASN A 92 1.22 1.73 8.26
C ASN A 92 1.42 0.73 9.43
N PHE A 93 1.51 -0.56 9.14
CA PHE A 93 1.81 -1.59 10.12
C PHE A 93 3.19 -1.41 10.78
N ILE A 94 4.22 -1.09 10.00
CA ILE A 94 5.58 -0.79 10.51
C ILE A 94 5.52 0.42 11.45
N PHE A 95 4.83 1.50 11.06
CA PHE A 95 4.68 2.68 11.91
C PHE A 95 3.98 2.35 13.24
N ILE A 96 2.92 1.55 13.21
CA ILE A 96 2.21 1.10 14.42
C ILE A 96 3.13 0.24 15.30
N ILE A 97 3.90 -0.67 14.72
CA ILE A 97 4.88 -1.49 15.46
C ILE A 97 5.94 -0.61 16.13
N ILE A 98 6.52 0.34 15.41
CA ILE A 98 7.51 1.27 15.96
C ILE A 98 6.90 2.06 17.12
N ALA A 99 5.70 2.62 16.93
CA ALA A 99 5.00 3.35 17.98
C ALA A 99 4.70 2.48 19.21
N PHE A 100 4.30 1.22 18.99
CA PHE A 100 4.05 0.25 20.06
C PHE A 100 5.32 -0.02 20.89
N PHE A 101 6.45 -0.31 20.24
CA PHE A 101 7.70 -0.54 20.96
C PHE A 101 8.22 0.72 21.65
N VAL A 102 8.13 1.89 21.00
CA VAL A 102 8.50 3.16 21.62
C VAL A 102 7.66 3.39 22.89
N LEU A 103 6.35 3.16 22.84
CA LEU A 103 5.48 3.26 24.00
C LEU A 103 5.84 2.21 25.06
N LEU A 104 6.09 0.96 24.68
CA LEU A 104 6.45 -0.13 25.57
C LEU A 104 7.72 0.18 26.38
N PHE A 105 8.74 0.78 25.74
CA PHE A 105 9.97 1.16 26.42
C PHE A 105 9.86 2.48 27.19
N LEU A 106 9.04 3.43 26.74
CA LEU A 106 8.85 4.72 27.44
C LEU A 106 7.89 4.64 28.62
N LEU A 107 6.92 3.72 28.62
CA LEU A 107 5.88 3.66 29.64
C LEU A 107 6.44 3.39 31.06
N PRO A 108 7.36 2.42 31.27
CA PRO A 108 7.96 2.19 32.59
C PRO A 108 8.75 3.41 33.08
N LEU A 109 9.46 4.11 32.18
CA LEU A 109 10.19 5.32 32.50
C LEU A 109 9.24 6.44 32.95
N LEU A 110 8.13 6.65 32.24
CA LEU A 110 7.09 7.61 32.62
C LEU A 110 6.46 7.29 33.97
N LEU A 111 6.12 6.02 34.21
CA LEU A 111 5.55 5.58 35.49
C LEU A 111 6.53 5.79 36.65
N ALA A 112 7.81 5.43 36.46
CA ALA A 112 8.86 5.67 37.44
C ALA A 112 8.99 7.17 37.75
N LEU A 113 8.91 8.03 36.73
CA LEU A 113 8.96 9.48 36.88
C LEU A 113 7.79 10.02 37.70
N ILE A 114 6.57 9.57 37.39
CA ILE A 114 5.33 10.00 38.05
C ILE A 114 5.31 9.58 39.53
N ILE A 115 5.88 8.43 39.87
CA ILE A 115 5.91 7.92 41.26
C ILE A 115 7.09 8.52 42.04
N ALA A 116 8.28 8.58 41.46
CA ALA A 116 9.49 9.04 42.14
C ALA A 116 9.45 10.55 42.41
N THR A 117 8.91 11.35 41.49
CA THR A 117 8.94 12.82 41.61
C THR A 117 8.20 13.34 42.86
N PRO A 118 6.95 12.92 43.15
CA PRO A 118 6.27 13.31 44.37
C PRO A 118 7.00 12.85 45.64
N LEU A 119 7.56 11.64 45.65
CA LEU A 119 8.33 11.12 46.79
C LEU A 119 9.55 12.00 47.09
N LEU A 120 10.27 12.42 46.05
CA LEU A 120 11.43 13.32 46.18
C LEU A 120 11.01 14.71 46.67
N ILE A 121 9.90 15.25 46.16
CA ILE A 121 9.39 16.58 46.57
C ILE A 121 8.87 16.56 48.02
N ILE A 122 8.25 15.46 48.46
CA ILE A 122 7.69 15.32 49.81
C ILE A 122 8.78 14.87 50.81
N SER A 123 9.97 14.49 50.35
CA SER A 123 11.06 13.98 51.20
C SER A 123 11.43 14.87 52.41
N PRO A 124 11.42 16.22 52.35
CA PRO A 124 11.66 17.05 53.54
C PRO A 124 10.58 16.88 54.61
N ILE A 125 9.32 16.74 54.20
CA ILE A 125 8.18 16.54 55.10
C ILE A 125 8.27 15.15 55.75
N LEU A 126 8.67 14.13 54.98
CA LEU A 126 8.87 12.77 55.51
C LEU A 126 9.99 12.73 56.56
N LEU A 127 11.09 13.46 56.34
CA LEU A 127 12.19 13.53 57.30
C LEU A 127 11.76 14.19 58.61
N ILE A 128 11.01 15.30 58.53
CA ILE A 128 10.44 15.98 59.71
C ILE A 128 9.49 15.04 60.45
N GLY A 129 8.62 14.32 59.71
CA GLY A 129 7.73 13.30 60.29
C GLY A 129 8.50 12.22 61.04
N LEU A 130 9.55 11.66 60.44
CA LEU A 130 10.43 10.67 61.09
C LEU A 130 11.05 11.23 62.39
N GLY A 131 11.44 12.50 62.40
CA GLY A 131 11.93 13.19 63.60
C GLY A 131 10.90 13.22 64.74
N PHE A 132 9.63 13.44 64.44
CA PHE A 132 8.56 13.39 65.44
C PHE A 132 8.26 11.97 65.94
N PHE A 133 8.32 10.95 65.07
CA PHE A 133 8.00 9.56 65.45
C PHE A 133 9.15 8.83 66.16
N LYS A 134 10.39 9.04 65.72
CA LYS A 134 11.57 8.30 66.22
C LYS A 134 12.52 9.17 67.06
N GLY A 135 12.30 10.48 67.09
CA GLY A 135 13.12 11.46 67.78
C GLY A 135 14.19 12.07 66.88
N PHE A 136 14.36 13.39 66.95
CA PHE A 136 15.32 14.15 66.14
C PHE A 136 16.78 13.78 66.35
N HIS A 137 17.12 13.13 67.47
CA HIS A 137 18.48 12.65 67.76
C HIS A 137 18.95 11.56 66.78
N GLN A 138 18.03 10.89 66.07
CA GLN A 138 18.37 9.89 65.06
C GLN A 138 18.67 10.52 63.69
N ILE A 139 18.34 11.79 63.47
CA ILE A 139 18.54 12.47 62.19
C ILE A 139 19.98 13.00 62.16
N SER A 140 20.77 12.47 61.23
CA SER A 140 22.14 12.92 61.01
C SER A 140 22.18 14.08 60.02
N TYR A 141 23.26 14.86 60.04
CA TYR A 141 23.48 15.95 59.07
C TYR A 141 23.47 15.43 57.62
N SER A 142 23.97 14.21 57.39
CA SER A 142 23.92 13.54 56.09
C SER A 142 22.50 13.33 55.58
N ASP A 143 21.53 13.05 56.47
CA ASP A 143 20.15 12.79 56.09
C ASP A 143 19.48 14.08 55.59
N VAL A 144 19.72 15.19 56.29
CA VAL A 144 19.25 16.52 55.89
C VAL A 144 19.84 16.92 54.55
N TYR A 145 21.15 16.71 54.36
CA TYR A 145 21.83 17.01 53.09
C TYR A 145 21.30 16.17 51.92
N ASN A 146 21.13 14.86 52.12
CA ASN A 146 20.61 13.96 51.09
C ASN A 146 19.15 14.30 50.71
N VAL A 147 18.32 14.63 51.70
CA VAL A 147 16.93 15.06 51.49
C VAL A 147 16.86 16.38 50.74
N PHE A 148 17.75 17.33 51.05
CA PHE A 148 17.83 18.58 50.31
C PHE A 148 18.20 18.37 48.84
N ILE A 149 19.20 17.51 48.56
CA ILE A 149 19.56 17.14 47.18
C ILE A 149 18.39 16.46 46.48
N ALA A 150 17.77 15.47 47.13
CA ALA A 150 16.64 14.73 46.60
C ALA A 150 15.49 15.66 46.22
N PHE A 151 15.16 16.64 47.08
CA PHE A 151 14.15 17.65 46.82
C PHE A 151 14.48 18.49 45.58
N CYS A 152 15.71 19.01 45.48
CA CYS A 152 16.16 19.79 44.32
C CYS A 152 16.11 18.98 43.02
N ILE A 153 16.55 17.72 43.04
CA ILE A 153 16.45 16.80 41.90
C ILE A 153 14.99 16.55 41.55
N GLY A 154 14.11 16.35 42.53
CA GLY A 154 12.67 16.17 42.33
C GLY A 154 12.04 17.36 41.60
N LEU A 155 12.38 18.59 41.98
CA LEU A 155 11.89 19.79 41.28
C LEU A 155 12.37 19.88 39.83
N LEU A 156 13.65 19.61 39.58
CA LEU A 156 14.21 19.59 38.22
C LEU A 156 13.53 18.53 37.34
N ILE A 157 13.41 17.32 37.87
CA ILE A 157 12.75 16.20 37.20
C ILE A 157 11.28 16.54 36.91
N SER A 158 10.59 17.23 37.83
CA SER A 158 9.19 17.65 37.63
C SER A 158 9.05 18.55 36.39
N VAL A 159 9.92 19.54 36.22
CA VAL A 159 9.90 20.43 35.04
C VAL A 159 10.17 19.64 33.75
N ILE A 160 11.18 18.77 33.76
CA ILE A 160 11.53 17.92 32.60
C ILE A 160 10.35 17.00 32.24
N SER A 161 9.74 16.36 33.25
CA SER A 161 8.60 15.45 33.08
C SER A 161 7.42 16.15 32.44
N TYR A 162 7.08 17.36 32.91
CA TYR A 162 6.01 18.16 32.35
C TYR A 162 6.26 18.51 30.88
N GLN A 163 7.48 18.92 30.55
CA GLN A 163 7.84 19.26 29.17
C GLN A 163 7.81 18.05 28.25
N LEU A 164 8.26 16.88 28.72
CA LEU A 164 8.23 15.63 27.98
C LEU A 164 6.78 15.18 27.70
N ILE A 165 5.92 15.18 28.71
CA ILE A 165 4.49 14.86 28.57
C ILE A 165 3.82 15.81 27.57
N LYS A 166 4.10 17.12 27.65
CA LYS A 166 3.57 18.12 26.72
C LYS A 166 4.00 17.85 25.28
N HIS A 167 5.26 17.48 25.04
CA HIS A 167 5.74 17.13 23.70
C HIS A 167 5.11 15.85 23.17
N ILE A 168 5.02 14.79 23.99
CA ILE A 168 4.36 13.54 23.62
C ILE A 168 2.90 13.79 23.24
N TYR A 169 2.16 14.56 24.05
CA TYR A 169 0.79 14.94 23.76
C TYR A 169 0.68 15.72 22.44
N SER A 170 1.56 16.70 22.20
CA SER A 170 1.56 17.45 20.95
C SER A 170 1.84 16.56 19.73
N LEU A 171 2.76 15.59 19.85
CA LEU A 171 3.08 14.66 18.77
C LEU A 171 1.91 13.72 18.48
N LEU A 172 1.25 13.21 19.53
CA LEU A 172 0.06 12.38 19.41
C LEU A 172 -1.05 13.13 18.67
N VAL A 173 -1.34 14.38 19.08
CA VAL A 173 -2.38 15.21 18.42
C VAL A 173 -2.01 15.49 16.96
N LYS A 174 -0.74 15.79 16.66
CA LYS A 174 -0.27 15.99 15.27
C LYS A 174 -0.44 14.73 14.43
N TYR A 175 -0.08 13.56 14.98
CA TYR A 175 -0.24 12.27 14.32
C TYR A 175 -1.71 11.95 14.04
N LEU A 176 -2.60 12.10 15.02
CA LEU A 176 -4.04 11.89 14.85
C LEU A 176 -4.63 12.80 13.78
N LYS A 177 -4.27 14.10 13.80
CA LYS A 177 -4.70 15.07 12.77
C LYS A 177 -4.21 14.69 11.38
N TRP A 178 -2.95 14.26 11.27
CA TRP A 178 -2.36 13.82 9.99
C TRP A 178 -3.06 12.57 9.45
N ASN A 179 -3.33 11.58 10.32
CA ASN A 179 -4.03 10.36 9.94
C ASN A 179 -5.47 10.64 9.46
N LEU A 180 -6.22 11.48 10.19
CA LEU A 180 -7.56 11.93 9.78
C LEU A 180 -7.54 12.69 8.45
N ALA A 181 -6.55 13.55 8.23
CA ALA A 181 -6.41 14.30 6.98
C ALA A 181 -6.11 13.41 5.77
N ILE A 182 -5.44 12.27 5.98
CA ILE A 182 -5.21 11.27 4.92
C ILE A 182 -6.51 10.52 4.62
N LEU A 183 -7.27 10.14 5.65
CA LEU A 183 -8.55 9.44 5.47
C LEU A 183 -9.59 10.31 4.73
N GLN A 184 -9.57 11.62 4.90
CA GLN A 184 -10.47 12.54 4.20
C GLN A 184 -10.06 12.85 2.74
N ARG A 185 -8.86 12.45 2.31
CA ARG A 185 -8.37 12.65 0.93
C ARG A 185 -8.63 11.47 0.00
N TYR A 186 -9.09 10.34 0.54
CA TYR A 186 -9.53 9.15 -0.19
C TYR A 186 -11.05 9.02 -0.11
#